data_AF-B3RW42-F1
#
_entry.id   AF-B3RW42-F1
#
_cell.length_a   1.000
_cell.length_b   1.000
_cell.length_c   1.000
_cell.angle_alpha   90.00
_cell.angle_beta   90.00
_cell.angle_gamma   90.00
#
_symmetry.space_group_name_H-M   'P 1'
#
loop_
_entity.id
_entity.type
_entity.pdbx_description
1 polymer ?
#
loop_
_entity_poly.entity_id
_entity_poly.type
_entity_poly.pdbx_seq_one_letter_code
_entity_poly.pdbx_strand_id
1 'polypeptide(L)'
;MARMVKGRIEKTTLGEVCEYIEEVVSPTDCYLKLKIDMERIKLLKLEITKETIRASICNFPKLKLKPHDVVIEDPDIILVYPSESLKVSIFHGLQILKASIPNVIVKGIPTVTRTVIHVDEDASGNKKFKLYVEGEDLLSVITTRGVKGIGTNSNHTTVVEKVLGIEAARATIINEILFTMVNHGMHLDNRHVMLLADLMTFKGEVLGITRFGLAKMKESVLMLASFENTTDHLFDAAICGQEDPIIGTQHLKLLSFQ
;
A
#
# COMPACT_ATOMS: atom_id res chain seq x y z
N MET A 1 0.62 -18.25 -17.64
CA MET A 1 1.55 -17.31 -16.98
C MET A 1 0.84 -16.31 -16.08
N ALA A 2 -0.28 -15.69 -16.50
CA ALA A 2 -0.99 -14.68 -15.67
C ALA A 2 -1.30 -15.15 -14.23
N ARG A 3 -1.78 -16.38 -14.04
CA ARG A 3 -2.03 -16.95 -12.68
C ARG A 3 -0.77 -17.06 -11.81
N MET A 4 0.40 -17.30 -12.41
CA MET A 4 1.66 -17.39 -11.67
C MET A 4 2.13 -16.00 -11.21
N VAL A 5 2.02 -14.99 -12.08
CA VAL A 5 2.30 -13.59 -11.72
C VAL A 5 1.31 -13.11 -10.65
N LYS A 6 0.04 -13.48 -10.79
CA LYS A 6 -1.00 -13.23 -9.78
C LYS A 6 -0.58 -13.74 -8.40
N GLY A 7 -0.17 -15.01 -8.28
CA GLY A 7 0.28 -15.60 -7.01
C GLY A 7 1.59 -15.03 -6.44
N ARG A 8 2.36 -14.27 -7.22
CA ARG A 8 3.54 -13.54 -6.72
C ARG A 8 3.19 -12.18 -6.09
N ILE A 9 2.08 -11.58 -6.50
CA ILE A 9 1.65 -10.23 -6.11
C ILE A 9 0.62 -10.30 -5.00
N GLU A 10 -0.39 -11.16 -5.17
CA GLU A 10 -1.45 -11.38 -4.19
C GLU A 10 -0.85 -11.90 -2.88
N LYS A 11 -1.25 -11.27 -1.76
CA LYS A 11 -0.87 -11.78 -0.44
C LYS A 11 -1.50 -13.16 -0.26
N THR A 12 -0.68 -14.12 0.14
CA THR A 12 -1.14 -15.46 0.52
C THR A 12 -0.74 -15.70 1.96
N THR A 13 -1.75 -15.92 2.79
CA THR A 13 -1.55 -16.17 4.22
C THR A 13 -1.35 -17.65 4.48
N LEU A 14 -0.69 -18.00 5.57
CA LEU A 14 -0.43 -19.39 5.94
C LEU A 14 -1.75 -20.15 6.18
N GLY A 15 -2.76 -19.48 6.74
CA GLY A 15 -4.09 -20.05 6.93
C GLY A 15 -4.78 -20.48 5.63
N GLU A 16 -4.49 -19.85 4.49
CA GLU A 16 -5.06 -20.22 3.18
C GLU A 16 -4.39 -21.44 2.54
N VAL A 17 -3.18 -21.78 3.01
CA VAL A 17 -2.31 -22.82 2.46
C VAL A 17 -2.26 -24.06 3.36
N CYS A 18 -2.61 -23.91 4.64
CA CYS A 18 -2.72 -25.01 5.58
C CYS A 18 -4.06 -25.76 5.45
N GLU A 19 -4.01 -27.08 5.53
CA GLU A 19 -5.20 -27.94 5.64
C GLU A 19 -5.81 -27.82 7.05
N TYR A 20 -4.95 -27.88 8.07
CA TYR A 20 -5.33 -27.65 9.45
C TYR A 20 -4.17 -27.15 10.29
N ILE A 21 -4.54 -26.57 11.43
CA ILE A 21 -3.63 -26.05 12.46
C ILE A 21 -4.09 -26.64 13.79
N GLU A 22 -3.31 -27.60 14.30
CA GLU A 22 -3.62 -28.33 15.52
C GLU A 22 -2.65 -27.98 16.64
N GLU A 23 -3.18 -27.98 17.86
CA GLU A 23 -2.42 -27.76 19.08
C GLU A 23 -2.19 -29.11 19.74
N VAL A 24 -0.92 -29.50 19.90
CA VAL A 24 -0.55 -30.76 20.54
C VAL A 24 0.10 -30.43 21.88
N VAL A 25 -0.60 -30.77 22.96
CA VAL A 25 -0.14 -30.62 24.33
C VAL A 25 0.17 -32.00 24.87
N SER A 26 1.46 -32.31 24.98
CA SER A 26 1.97 -33.54 25.60
C SER A 26 2.51 -33.23 27.01
N PRO A 27 2.66 -34.25 27.88
CA PRO A 27 3.22 -34.04 29.22
C PRO A 27 4.64 -33.47 29.23
N THR A 28 5.40 -33.69 28.15
CA THR A 28 6.79 -33.23 27.98
C THR A 28 6.88 -31.96 27.15
N ASP A 29 6.08 -31.85 26.08
CA ASP A 29 6.24 -30.83 25.06
C ASP A 29 4.89 -30.26 24.59
N CYS A 30 4.88 -28.96 24.30
CA CYS A 30 3.74 -28.25 23.73
C CYS A 30 4.15 -27.63 22.41
N TYR A 31 3.47 -27.98 21.32
CA TYR A 31 3.79 -27.43 20.00
C TYR A 31 2.53 -27.30 19.14
N LEU A 32 2.65 -26.49 18.10
CA LEU A 32 1.60 -26.27 17.12
C LEU A 32 1.97 -27.01 15.83
N LYS A 33 1.11 -27.95 15.44
CA LYS A 33 1.26 -28.81 14.27
C LYS A 33 0.52 -28.19 13.09
N LEU A 34 1.26 -27.83 12.06
CA LEU A 34 0.76 -27.27 10.81
C LEU A 34 0.84 -28.32 9.72
N LYS A 35 -0.28 -28.69 9.12
CA LYS A 35 -0.27 -29.51 7.90
C LYS A 35 -0.51 -28.64 6.67
N ILE A 36 0.41 -28.68 5.73
CA ILE A 36 0.39 -27.87 4.51
C ILE A 36 -0.31 -28.66 3.39
N ASP A 37 -1.21 -27.99 2.67
CA ASP A 37 -1.85 -28.57 1.49
C ASP A 37 -0.98 -28.35 0.23
N MET A 38 -0.21 -29.37 -0.12
CA MET A 38 0.64 -29.34 -1.32
C MET A 38 -0.14 -29.36 -2.64
N GLU A 39 -1.37 -29.88 -2.66
CA GLU A 39 -2.21 -29.88 -3.86
C GLU A 39 -2.67 -28.45 -4.17
N ARG A 40 -3.10 -27.71 -3.14
CA ARG A 40 -3.51 -26.32 -3.26
C ARG A 40 -2.37 -25.41 -3.70
N ILE A 41 -1.15 -25.61 -3.19
CA ILE A 41 0.06 -24.90 -3.65
C ILE A 41 0.30 -25.13 -5.14
N LYS A 42 0.20 -26.39 -5.61
CA LYS A 42 0.39 -26.76 -7.01
C LYS A 42 -0.69 -26.15 -7.92
N LEU A 43 -1.95 -26.16 -7.48
CA LEU A 43 -3.08 -25.58 -8.22
C LEU A 43 -2.93 -24.06 -8.39
N LEU A 44 -2.52 -23.37 -7.32
CA LEU A 44 -2.27 -21.93 -7.33
C LEU A 44 -0.96 -21.55 -8.03
N LYS A 45 -0.11 -22.53 -8.35
CA LYS A 45 1.21 -22.35 -8.97
C LYS A 45 2.11 -21.41 -8.16
N LEU A 46 2.04 -21.54 -6.83
CA LEU A 46 2.87 -20.78 -5.92
C LEU A 46 4.29 -21.35 -5.90
N GLU A 47 5.30 -20.49 -6.06
CA GLU A 47 6.72 -20.85 -5.97
C GLU A 47 7.18 -20.82 -4.50
N ILE A 48 6.59 -21.69 -3.70
CA ILE A 48 6.80 -21.76 -2.25
C ILE A 48 7.36 -23.14 -1.90
N THR A 49 8.44 -23.16 -1.13
CA THR A 49 8.98 -24.35 -0.48
C THR A 49 8.77 -24.29 1.03
N LYS A 50 8.87 -25.43 1.72
CA LYS A 50 8.77 -25.48 3.19
C LYS A 50 9.79 -24.60 3.88
N GLU A 51 11.00 -24.49 3.31
CA GLU A 51 12.05 -23.62 3.80
C GLU A 51 11.65 -22.15 3.71
N THR A 52 10.97 -21.75 2.62
CA THR A 52 10.44 -20.38 2.51
C THR A 52 9.33 -20.13 3.53
N ILE A 53 8.46 -21.12 3.80
CA ILE A 53 7.43 -21.02 4.85
C ILE A 53 8.08 -20.86 6.22
N ARG A 54 9.08 -21.68 6.55
CA ARG A 54 9.86 -21.58 7.79
C ARG A 54 10.49 -20.19 7.93
N ALA A 55 11.13 -19.68 6.88
CA ALA A 55 11.72 -18.35 6.87
C ALA A 55 10.66 -17.25 7.09
N SER A 56 9.49 -17.36 6.44
CA SER A 56 8.39 -16.41 6.61
C SER A 56 7.81 -16.40 8.03
N ILE A 57 7.74 -17.56 8.69
CA ILE A 57 7.32 -17.68 10.09
C ILE A 57 8.36 -17.03 11.02
N CYS A 58 9.66 -17.28 10.82
CA CYS A 58 10.72 -16.69 11.63
C CYS A 58 10.83 -15.17 11.44
N ASN A 59 10.64 -14.67 10.22
CA ASN A 59 10.72 -13.24 9.92
C ASN A 59 9.50 -12.45 10.40
N PHE A 60 8.43 -13.12 10.86
CA PHE A 60 7.23 -12.42 11.27
C PHE A 60 7.44 -11.71 12.62
N PRO A 61 7.34 -10.37 12.67
CA PRO A 61 7.81 -9.57 13.80
C PRO A 61 7.01 -9.81 15.09
N LYS A 62 5.75 -10.25 14.98
CA LYS A 62 4.90 -10.50 16.16
C LYS A 62 5.20 -11.84 16.84
N LEU A 63 5.80 -12.80 16.14
CA LEU A 63 5.99 -14.15 16.63
C LEU A 63 7.33 -14.31 17.39
N LYS A 64 8.35 -13.48 17.12
CA LYS A 64 9.68 -13.49 17.78
C LYS A 64 10.28 -14.91 17.94
N LEU A 65 9.99 -15.80 17.00
CA LEU A 65 10.44 -17.19 17.02
C LEU A 65 11.88 -17.27 16.54
N LYS A 66 12.68 -18.14 17.16
CA LYS A 66 14.02 -18.46 16.67
C LYS A 66 13.92 -19.57 15.59
N PRO A 67 14.92 -19.71 14.70
CA PRO A 67 14.94 -20.79 13.73
C PRO A 67 14.91 -22.19 14.34
N HIS A 68 15.37 -22.33 15.60
CA HIS A 68 15.30 -23.57 16.37
C HIS A 68 13.86 -23.95 16.75
N ASP A 69 12.99 -22.97 16.92
CA ASP A 69 11.62 -23.17 17.38
C ASP A 69 10.69 -23.66 16.25
N VAL A 70 11.17 -23.68 15.00
CA VAL A 70 10.41 -24.15 13.83
C VAL A 70 11.11 -25.34 13.21
N VAL A 71 10.53 -26.52 13.41
CA VAL A 71 11.03 -27.81 12.93
C VAL A 71 10.14 -28.31 11.80
N ILE A 72 10.76 -28.84 10.75
CA ILE A 72 10.04 -29.45 9.64
C ILE A 72 10.04 -30.96 9.90
N GLU A 73 8.88 -31.53 10.22
CA GLU A 73 8.70 -32.98 10.39
C GLU A 73 7.86 -33.54 9.23
N ASP A 74 8.21 -34.72 8.74
CA ASP A 74 7.47 -35.41 7.66
C ASP A 74 7.24 -34.57 6.37
N PRO A 75 6.77 -35.17 5.25
CA PRO A 75 6.76 -34.46 3.98
C PRO A 75 5.80 -33.29 3.88
N ASP A 76 4.87 -33.05 4.82
CA ASP A 76 3.90 -31.94 4.72
C ASP A 76 3.62 -31.23 6.06
N ILE A 77 4.38 -31.53 7.11
CA ILE A 77 4.12 -31.03 8.47
C ILE A 77 5.21 -30.04 8.91
N ILE A 78 4.79 -28.98 9.59
CA ILE A 78 5.70 -28.04 10.28
C ILE A 78 5.28 -27.98 11.74
N LEU A 79 6.25 -28.18 12.63
CA LEU A 79 6.07 -28.02 14.07
C LEU A 79 6.61 -26.65 14.49
N VAL A 80 5.79 -25.89 15.20
CA VAL A 80 6.16 -24.61 15.79
C VAL A 80 6.09 -24.71 17.30
N TYR A 81 7.24 -24.57 17.94
CA TYR A 81 7.37 -24.54 19.38
C TYR A 81 7.23 -23.10 19.90
N PRO A 82 6.59 -22.89 21.07
CA PRO A 82 6.57 -21.59 21.70
C PRO A 82 7.98 -21.22 22.19
N SER A 83 8.43 -20.03 21.83
CA SER A 83 9.71 -19.53 22.32
C SER A 83 9.66 -19.33 23.83
N GLU A 84 10.64 -19.88 24.55
CA GLU A 84 10.84 -19.68 25.99
C GLU A 84 11.05 -18.20 26.37
N SER A 85 11.25 -17.33 25.37
CA SER A 85 11.51 -15.91 25.58
C SER A 85 10.27 -15.09 25.99
N LEU A 86 9.07 -15.62 25.83
CA LEU A 86 7.85 -14.97 26.30
C LEU A 86 7.74 -15.23 27.81
N LYS A 87 7.86 -14.19 28.64
CA LYS A 87 7.68 -14.24 30.11
C LYS A 87 6.23 -14.54 30.53
N VAL A 88 5.56 -15.45 29.84
CA VAL A 88 4.16 -15.81 30.00
C VAL A 88 4.08 -17.33 30.06
N SER A 89 3.04 -17.86 30.72
CA SER A 89 2.76 -19.29 30.74
C SER A 89 2.77 -19.87 29.31
N ILE A 90 3.40 -21.02 29.14
CA ILE A 90 3.57 -21.72 27.86
C ILE A 90 2.22 -21.86 27.14
N PHE A 91 1.16 -22.13 27.89
CA PHE A 91 -0.22 -22.24 27.39
C PHE A 91 -0.74 -20.94 26.76
N HIS A 92 -0.44 -19.80 27.39
CA HIS A 92 -0.84 -18.50 26.84
C HIS A 92 -0.02 -18.14 25.60
N GLY A 93 1.28 -18.49 25.59
CA GLY A 93 2.12 -18.37 24.41
C GLY A 93 1.53 -19.15 23.23
N LEU A 94 1.14 -20.40 23.45
CA LEU A 94 0.54 -21.27 22.43
C LEU A 94 -0.78 -20.70 21.87
N GLN A 95 -1.63 -20.12 22.73
CA GLN A 95 -2.87 -19.46 22.28
C GLN A 95 -2.60 -18.23 21.40
N ILE A 96 -1.58 -17.42 21.74
CA ILE A 96 -1.16 -16.28 20.91
C ILE A 96 -0.63 -16.76 19.56
N LEU A 97 0.19 -17.83 19.56
CA LEU A 97 0.73 -18.43 18.33
C LEU A 97 -0.40 -18.92 17.44
N LYS A 98 -1.36 -19.66 18.01
CA LYS A 98 -2.54 -20.15 17.29
C LYS A 98 -3.35 -19.03 16.64
N ALA A 99 -3.50 -17.89 17.30
CA ALA A 99 -4.18 -16.72 16.74
C ALA A 99 -3.35 -15.99 15.66
N SER A 100 -2.02 -16.02 15.76
CA SER A 100 -1.12 -15.22 14.92
C SER A 100 -0.60 -15.96 13.69
N ILE A 101 -0.36 -17.27 13.79
CA ILE A 101 0.18 -18.13 12.73
C ILE A 101 -0.66 -18.11 11.45
N PRO A 102 -2.01 -18.16 11.50
CA PRO A 102 -2.83 -18.09 10.28
C PRO A 102 -2.60 -16.81 9.48
N ASN A 103 -2.28 -15.71 10.17
CA ASN A 103 -2.09 -14.37 9.59
C ASN A 103 -0.67 -14.14 9.02
N VAL A 104 0.24 -15.12 9.17
CA VAL A 104 1.59 -15.01 8.62
C VAL A 104 1.53 -15.01 7.11
N ILE A 105 2.19 -14.04 6.48
CA ILE A 105 2.25 -13.91 5.03
C ILE A 105 3.38 -14.80 4.53
N VAL A 106 3.03 -15.80 3.72
CA VAL A 106 4.00 -16.77 3.18
C VAL A 106 4.61 -16.25 1.88
N LYS A 107 3.78 -15.66 1.02
CA LYS A 107 4.17 -15.12 -0.28
C LYS A 107 3.27 -13.93 -0.63
N GLY A 108 3.77 -13.06 -1.51
CA GLY A 108 3.05 -11.88 -1.97
C GLY A 108 3.53 -10.59 -1.32
N ILE A 109 2.92 -9.49 -1.73
CA ILE A 109 3.22 -8.16 -1.21
C ILE A 109 2.26 -7.89 -0.04
N PRO A 110 2.76 -7.53 1.16
CA PRO A 110 1.91 -7.38 2.35
C PRO A 110 0.79 -6.34 2.22
N THR A 111 1.01 -5.28 1.46
CA THR A 111 0.07 -4.17 1.25
C THR A 111 -1.02 -4.49 0.23
N VAL A 112 -0.85 -5.55 -0.58
CA VAL A 112 -1.82 -5.92 -1.62
C VAL A 112 -2.94 -6.77 -1.01
N THR A 113 -4.20 -6.36 -1.17
CA THR A 113 -5.35 -7.07 -0.62
C THR A 113 -5.84 -8.18 -1.55
N ARG A 114 -6.07 -7.84 -2.82
CA ARG A 114 -6.61 -8.76 -3.83
C ARG A 114 -6.11 -8.41 -5.22
N THR A 115 -6.10 -9.42 -6.10
CA THR A 115 -5.74 -9.22 -7.51
C THR A 115 -6.74 -9.91 -8.44
N VAL A 116 -7.15 -9.21 -9.49
CA VAL A 116 -8.13 -9.69 -10.47
C VAL A 116 -7.49 -9.70 -11.85
N ILE A 117 -7.71 -10.78 -12.59
CA ILE A 117 -7.24 -10.90 -13.98
C ILE A 117 -8.41 -10.52 -14.88
N HIS A 118 -8.20 -9.48 -15.69
CA HIS A 118 -9.11 -9.07 -16.75
C HIS A 118 -8.57 -9.54 -18.10
N VAL A 119 -9.47 -10.05 -18.95
CA VAL A 119 -9.12 -10.53 -20.29
C VAL A 119 -9.69 -9.53 -21.28
N ASP A 120 -8.80 -8.81 -21.95
CA ASP A 120 -9.16 -7.96 -23.07
C ASP A 120 -8.95 -8.73 -24.37
N GLU A 121 -9.89 -8.59 -25.30
CA GLU A 121 -9.74 -9.07 -26.66
C GLU A 121 -9.37 -7.87 -27.55
N ASP A 122 -8.19 -7.92 -28.16
CA ASP A 122 -7.82 -6.93 -29.17
C ASP A 122 -8.66 -7.14 -30.44
N ALA A 123 -8.85 -6.08 -31.24
CA ALA A 123 -9.51 -6.14 -32.55
C ALA A 123 -8.86 -7.14 -33.55
N SER A 124 -7.63 -7.57 -33.28
CA SER A 124 -6.89 -8.59 -34.05
C SER A 124 -7.07 -10.03 -33.53
N GLY A 125 -7.97 -10.27 -32.57
CA GLY A 125 -8.24 -11.60 -32.00
C GLY A 125 -7.22 -12.10 -30.97
N ASN A 126 -6.21 -11.29 -30.63
CA ASN A 126 -5.23 -11.63 -29.62
C ASN A 126 -5.75 -11.29 -28.21
N LYS A 127 -5.70 -12.27 -27.30
CA LYS A 127 -6.12 -12.10 -25.90
C LYS A 127 -5.01 -11.47 -25.08
N LYS A 128 -5.24 -10.25 -24.57
CA LYS A 128 -4.36 -9.57 -23.61
C LYS A 128 -4.89 -9.76 -22.20
N PHE A 129 -4.01 -10.13 -21.28
CA PHE A 129 -4.33 -10.27 -19.86
C PHE A 129 -3.87 -9.01 -19.12
N LYS A 130 -4.80 -8.25 -18.56
CA LYS A 130 -4.51 -7.16 -17.62
C LYS A 130 -4.70 -7.65 -16.19
N LEU A 131 -3.84 -7.21 -15.30
CA LEU A 131 -3.94 -7.51 -13.88
C LEU A 131 -4.34 -6.23 -13.15
N TYR A 132 -5.47 -6.26 -12.45
CA TYR A 132 -5.88 -5.22 -11.52
C TYR A 132 -5.45 -5.63 -10.12
N VAL A 133 -4.69 -4.76 -9.47
CA VAL A 133 -4.12 -4.98 -8.13
C VAL A 133 -4.72 -3.94 -7.21
N GLU A 134 -5.31 -4.39 -6.10
CA GLU A 134 -5.73 -3.51 -5.02
C GLU A 134 -4.65 -3.49 -3.94
N GLY A 135 -3.97 -2.35 -3.79
CA GLY A 135 -2.88 -2.17 -2.84
C GLY A 135 -2.15 -0.84 -3.06
N GLU A 136 -1.27 -0.49 -2.14
CA GLU A 136 -0.57 0.81 -2.13
C GLU A 136 0.88 0.74 -2.61
N ASP A 137 1.48 -0.46 -2.74
CA ASP A 137 2.90 -0.60 -3.07
C ASP A 137 3.14 -0.80 -4.57
N LEU A 138 3.28 0.32 -5.27
CA LEU A 138 3.56 0.32 -6.72
C LEU A 138 4.97 -0.20 -7.06
N LEU A 139 5.97 0.06 -6.22
CA LEU A 139 7.36 -0.29 -6.51
C LEU A 139 7.54 -1.82 -6.53
N SER A 140 6.99 -2.51 -5.54
CA SER A 140 7.05 -3.97 -5.47
C SER A 140 6.29 -4.63 -6.62
N VAL A 141 5.17 -4.02 -7.08
CA VAL A 141 4.41 -4.52 -8.23
C VAL A 141 5.21 -4.37 -9.54
N ILE A 142 5.81 -3.21 -9.78
CA ILE A 142 6.60 -2.92 -11.00
C ILE A 142 7.82 -3.84 -11.10
N THR A 143 8.48 -4.12 -9.97
CA THR A 143 9.69 -4.96 -9.91
C THR A 143 9.40 -6.46 -9.95
N THR A 144 8.13 -6.87 -9.86
CA THR A 144 7.76 -8.29 -9.88
C THR A 144 7.99 -8.90 -11.27
N ARG A 145 8.73 -10.01 -11.30
CA ARG A 145 9.03 -10.73 -12.55
C ARG A 145 7.74 -11.18 -13.25
N GLY A 146 7.60 -10.76 -14.50
CA GLY A 146 6.44 -11.08 -15.35
C GLY A 146 5.43 -9.93 -15.46
N VAL A 147 5.62 -8.83 -14.73
CA VAL A 147 4.88 -7.57 -14.91
C VAL A 147 5.64 -6.66 -15.87
N LYS A 148 4.93 -6.01 -16.79
CA LYS A 148 5.50 -4.98 -17.67
C LYS A 148 5.40 -3.62 -16.97
N GLY A 149 6.46 -3.23 -16.26
CA GLY A 149 6.50 -1.98 -15.49
C GLY A 149 6.17 -0.70 -16.28
N ILE A 150 6.59 -0.60 -17.54
CA ILE A 150 6.32 0.56 -18.42
C ILE A 150 4.83 0.80 -18.65
N GLY A 151 4.00 -0.25 -18.54
CA GLY A 151 2.55 -0.15 -18.73
C GLY A 151 1.75 -0.20 -17.43
N THR A 152 2.41 -0.07 -16.27
CA THR A 152 1.76 -0.12 -14.96
C THR A 152 1.48 1.30 -14.47
N ASN A 153 0.22 1.58 -14.16
CA ASN A 153 -0.22 2.86 -13.60
C ASN A 153 -0.84 2.64 -12.21
N SER A 154 -0.90 3.71 -11.42
CA SER A 154 -1.59 3.73 -10.12
C SER A 154 -2.48 4.96 -10.05
N ASN A 155 -3.59 4.84 -9.32
CA ASN A 155 -4.50 5.92 -9.00
C ASN A 155 -4.00 6.81 -7.83
N HIS A 156 -3.11 6.29 -6.98
CA HIS A 156 -2.60 7.02 -5.83
C HIS A 156 -1.41 7.91 -6.22
N THR A 157 -1.66 9.21 -6.38
CA THR A 157 -0.68 10.21 -6.82
C THR A 157 0.55 10.32 -5.92
N THR A 158 0.39 10.24 -4.59
CA THR A 158 1.51 10.26 -3.63
C THR A 158 2.42 9.03 -3.76
N VAL A 159 1.86 7.86 -4.12
CA VAL A 159 2.66 6.65 -4.36
C VAL A 159 3.43 6.81 -5.68
N VAL A 160 2.78 7.33 -6.71
CA VAL A 160 3.42 7.61 -8.00
C VAL A 160 4.55 8.63 -7.85
N GLU A 161 4.34 9.70 -7.09
CA GLU A 161 5.36 10.70 -6.78
C GLU A 161 6.62 10.06 -6.16
N LYS A 162 6.43 9.18 -5.17
CA LYS A 162 7.55 8.51 -4.49
C LYS A 162 8.33 7.55 -5.38
N VAL A 163 7.67 6.89 -6.33
CA VAL A 163 8.27 5.82 -7.14
C VAL A 163 8.79 6.33 -8.49
N LEU A 164 8.02 7.21 -9.15
CA LEU A 164 8.26 7.68 -10.52
C LEU A 164 8.61 9.18 -10.58
N GLY A 165 8.41 9.94 -9.51
CA GLY A 165 8.72 11.37 -9.43
C GLY A 165 7.54 12.29 -9.73
N ILE A 166 7.80 13.59 -9.61
CA ILE A 166 6.76 14.63 -9.62
C ILE A 166 6.05 14.77 -10.98
N GLU A 167 6.76 14.61 -12.10
CA GLU A 167 6.16 14.74 -13.43
C GLU A 167 5.21 13.58 -13.76
N ALA A 168 5.53 12.38 -13.28
CA ALA A 168 4.64 11.23 -13.39
C ALA A 168 3.38 11.43 -12.53
N ALA A 169 3.54 12.00 -11.32
CA ALA A 169 2.41 12.33 -10.45
C ALA A 169 1.50 13.40 -11.09
N ARG A 170 2.08 14.45 -11.69
CA ARG A 170 1.37 15.48 -12.46
C ARG A 170 0.53 14.88 -13.58
N ALA A 171 1.13 14.02 -14.41
CA ALA A 171 0.41 13.32 -15.47
C ALA A 171 -0.71 12.42 -14.93
N THR A 172 -0.50 11.78 -13.79
CA THR A 172 -1.49 10.94 -13.12
C THR A 172 -2.68 11.77 -12.63
N ILE A 173 -2.45 12.94 -12.03
CA ILE A 173 -3.52 13.88 -11.62
C ILE A 173 -4.39 14.24 -12.82
N ILE A 174 -3.77 14.60 -13.95
CA ILE A 174 -4.49 14.98 -15.17
C ILE A 174 -5.36 13.82 -15.67
N ASN A 175 -4.76 12.62 -15.78
CA ASN A 175 -5.47 11.45 -16.30
C ASN A 175 -6.62 11.02 -15.39
N GLU A 176 -6.45 11.07 -14.07
CA GLU A 176 -7.47 10.62 -13.11
C GLU A 176 -8.68 11.59 -13.07
N ILE A 177 -8.42 12.90 -13.11
CA ILE A 177 -9.49 13.92 -13.17
C ILE A 177 -10.25 13.80 -14.49
N LEU A 178 -9.56 13.66 -15.63
CA LEU A 178 -10.22 13.47 -16.91
C LEU A 178 -11.01 12.17 -16.96
N PHE A 179 -10.45 11.07 -16.45
CA PHE A 179 -11.11 9.76 -16.41
C PHE A 179 -12.41 9.81 -15.60
N THR A 180 -12.39 10.39 -14.40
CA THR A 180 -13.57 10.53 -13.54
C THR A 180 -14.63 11.43 -14.16
N MET A 181 -14.25 12.59 -14.71
CA MET A 181 -15.18 13.53 -15.33
C MET A 181 -15.87 12.95 -16.57
N VAL A 182 -15.12 12.27 -17.43
CA VAL A 182 -15.67 11.60 -18.63
C VAL A 182 -16.64 10.48 -18.25
N ASN A 183 -16.34 9.70 -17.20
CA ASN A 183 -17.24 8.66 -16.71
C ASN A 183 -18.58 9.21 -16.18
N HIS A 184 -18.60 10.48 -15.73
CA HIS A 184 -19.81 11.19 -15.33
C HIS A 184 -20.48 11.99 -16.48
N GLY A 185 -19.98 11.88 -17.71
CA GLY A 185 -20.53 12.59 -18.87
C GLY A 185 -20.19 14.08 -18.92
N MET A 186 -19.21 14.54 -18.13
CA MET A 186 -18.74 15.92 -18.15
C MET A 186 -17.54 16.05 -19.08
N HIS A 187 -17.56 17.07 -19.94
CA HIS A 187 -16.45 17.40 -20.82
C HIS A 187 -15.75 18.67 -20.32
N LEU A 188 -14.47 18.53 -19.97
CA LEU A 188 -13.59 19.63 -19.60
C LEU A 188 -12.47 19.75 -20.63
N ASP A 189 -12.08 20.98 -20.99
CA ASP A 189 -10.86 21.19 -21.77
C ASP A 189 -9.65 20.76 -20.91
N ASN A 190 -8.76 19.98 -21.52
CA ASN A 190 -7.52 19.51 -20.90
C ASN A 190 -6.68 20.68 -20.33
N ARG A 191 -6.76 21.86 -20.93
CA ARG A 191 -6.03 23.06 -20.47
C ARG A 191 -6.36 23.44 -19.03
N HIS A 192 -7.62 23.30 -18.60
CA HIS A 192 -8.02 23.62 -17.23
C HIS A 192 -7.42 22.64 -16.22
N VAL A 193 -7.46 21.35 -16.55
CA VAL A 193 -6.92 20.29 -15.69
C VAL A 193 -5.39 20.35 -15.65
N MET A 194 -4.74 20.70 -16.76
CA MET A 194 -3.29 20.92 -16.82
C MET A 194 -2.86 22.04 -15.88
N LEU A 195 -3.53 23.20 -15.92
CA LEU A 195 -3.22 24.31 -15.02
C LEU A 195 -3.39 23.93 -13.55
N LEU A 196 -4.44 23.17 -13.23
CA LEU A 196 -4.67 22.66 -11.89
C LEU A 196 -3.54 21.72 -11.44
N ALA A 197 -3.14 20.78 -12.29
CA ALA A 197 -2.05 19.86 -11.99
C ALA A 197 -0.72 20.60 -11.79
N ASP A 198 -0.42 21.58 -12.65
CA ASP A 198 0.77 22.44 -12.53
C ASP A 198 0.80 23.19 -11.19
N LEU A 199 -0.34 23.76 -10.78
CA LEU A 199 -0.49 24.43 -9.49
C LEU A 199 -0.26 23.48 -8.30
N MET A 200 -0.65 22.21 -8.44
CA MET A 200 -0.44 21.21 -7.40
C MET A 200 1.00 20.71 -7.32
N THR A 201 1.80 20.82 -8.39
CA THR A 201 3.13 20.19 -8.48
C THR A 201 4.31 21.14 -8.63
N PHE A 202 4.10 22.46 -8.79
CA PHE A 202 5.19 23.40 -9.10
C PHE A 202 6.30 23.49 -8.03
N LYS A 203 6.00 23.21 -6.75
CA LYS A 203 6.99 23.21 -5.66
C LYS A 203 7.84 21.94 -5.57
N GLY A 204 7.64 20.98 -6.48
CA GLY A 204 8.39 19.73 -6.50
C GLY A 204 7.84 18.64 -5.55
N GLU A 205 6.73 18.91 -4.87
CA GLU A 205 5.94 17.91 -4.14
C GLU A 205 4.45 18.04 -4.52
N VAL A 206 3.67 16.97 -4.39
CA VAL A 206 2.22 17.02 -4.66
C VAL A 206 1.50 17.68 -3.48
N LEU A 207 1.09 18.94 -3.67
CA LEU A 207 0.35 19.72 -2.68
C LEU A 207 -1.15 19.65 -2.94
N GLY A 208 -1.91 19.21 -1.94
CA GLY A 208 -3.37 19.25 -1.98
C GLY A 208 -3.91 20.68 -1.83
N ILE A 209 -5.13 20.93 -2.32
CA ILE A 209 -5.85 22.20 -2.09
C ILE A 209 -6.56 22.13 -0.72
N THR A 210 -5.77 22.01 0.34
CA THR A 210 -6.21 22.02 1.74
C THR A 210 -5.46 23.10 2.51
N ARG A 211 -5.85 23.42 3.74
CA ARG A 211 -5.16 24.42 4.57
C ARG A 211 -3.64 24.21 4.67
N PHE A 212 -3.21 22.96 4.79
CA PHE A 212 -1.79 22.60 4.89
C PHE A 212 -1.06 22.76 3.56
N GLY A 213 -1.72 22.43 2.44
CA GLY A 213 -1.12 22.62 1.11
C GLY A 213 -1.11 24.08 0.68
N LEU A 214 -2.16 24.85 0.98
CA LEU A 214 -2.23 26.28 0.69
C LEU A 214 -1.20 27.09 1.47
N ALA A 215 -0.99 26.77 2.75
CA ALA A 215 0.07 27.38 3.57
C ALA A 215 1.46 27.13 2.98
N LYS A 216 1.67 26.00 2.32
CA LYS A 216 2.92 25.72 1.59
C LYS A 216 2.98 26.42 0.24
N MET A 217 1.87 26.63 -0.45
CA MET A 217 1.85 27.25 -1.78
C MET A 217 2.02 28.78 -1.72
N LYS A 218 1.37 29.44 -0.77
CA LYS A 218 1.25 30.89 -0.71
C LYS A 218 1.96 31.47 0.50
N GLU A 219 2.61 32.62 0.30
CA GLU A 219 3.37 33.31 1.35
C GLU A 219 2.54 34.38 2.08
N SER A 220 1.38 34.78 1.53
CA SER A 220 0.56 35.84 2.10
C SER A 220 -0.27 35.40 3.31
N VAL A 221 0.02 36.01 4.46
CA VAL A 221 -0.61 35.75 5.75
C VAL A 221 -2.10 36.10 5.71
N LEU A 222 -2.46 37.26 5.15
CA LEU A 222 -3.86 37.71 5.13
C LEU A 222 -4.74 36.80 4.28
N MET A 223 -4.18 36.29 3.18
CA MET A 223 -4.84 35.31 2.33
C MET A 223 -5.03 33.96 3.03
N LEU A 224 -4.04 33.50 3.80
CA LEU A 224 -4.15 32.28 4.59
C LEU A 224 -5.16 32.43 5.73
N ALA A 225 -5.08 33.54 6.47
CA ALA A 225 -6.02 33.86 7.54
C ALA A 225 -7.47 33.92 7.02
N SER A 226 -7.69 34.44 5.81
CA SER A 226 -9.02 34.52 5.19
C SER A 226 -9.58 33.15 4.75
N PHE A 227 -8.75 32.10 4.67
CA PHE A 227 -9.18 30.76 4.26
C PHE A 227 -9.59 29.90 5.48
N GLU A 228 -8.68 29.70 6.43
CA GLU A 228 -8.92 28.89 7.64
C GLU A 228 -7.91 29.29 8.74
N ASN A 229 -8.21 29.02 10.02
CA ASN A 229 -7.32 29.30 11.18
C ASN A 229 -6.78 30.73 11.24
N THR A 230 -7.68 31.72 11.25
CA THR A 230 -7.37 33.16 11.27
C THR A 230 -6.39 33.57 12.37
N THR A 231 -6.62 33.12 13.61
CA THR A 231 -5.87 33.58 14.78
C THR A 231 -4.43 33.12 14.73
N ASP A 232 -4.21 31.85 14.40
CA ASP A 232 -2.91 31.22 14.46
C ASP A 232 -1.99 31.87 13.42
N HIS A 233 -2.48 32.05 12.19
CA HIS A 233 -1.72 32.72 11.13
C HIS A 233 -1.36 34.17 11.46
N LEU A 234 -2.26 34.92 12.12
CA LEU A 234 -1.97 36.31 12.51
C LEU A 234 -0.99 36.39 13.68
N PHE A 235 -1.10 35.50 14.67
CA PHE A 235 -0.15 35.46 15.78
C PHE A 235 1.24 35.01 15.33
N ASP A 236 1.33 33.97 14.51
CA ASP A 236 2.60 33.49 13.96
C ASP A 236 3.28 34.57 13.12
N ALA A 237 2.53 35.28 12.28
CA ALA A 237 3.05 36.40 11.50
C ALA A 237 3.52 37.57 12.38
N ALA A 238 2.78 37.89 13.45
CA ALA A 238 3.17 38.94 14.39
C ALA A 238 4.44 38.59 15.17
N ILE A 239 4.60 37.31 15.56
CA ILE A 239 5.81 36.81 16.26
C ILE A 239 7.01 36.81 15.31
N CYS A 240 6.83 36.35 14.07
CA CYS A 240 7.89 36.31 13.07
C CYS A 240 8.21 37.67 12.45
N GLY A 241 7.37 38.70 12.67
CA GLY A 241 7.52 40.02 12.04
C GLY A 241 7.40 39.96 10.52
N GLN A 242 6.51 39.11 9.99
CA GLN A 242 6.39 38.88 8.56
C GLN A 242 5.71 40.06 7.85
N GLU A 243 6.34 40.58 6.80
CA GLU A 243 5.76 41.61 5.92
C GLU A 243 5.03 40.96 4.74
N ASP A 244 3.75 41.29 4.54
CA ASP A 244 2.93 40.72 3.46
C ASP A 244 2.82 41.70 2.27
N PRO A 245 3.36 41.37 1.09
CA PRO A 245 3.21 42.21 -0.09
C PRO A 245 1.77 42.16 -0.63
N ILE A 246 1.13 43.33 -0.73
CA ILE A 246 -0.28 43.51 -1.13
C ILE A 246 -0.45 43.33 -2.65
N ILE A 247 -0.21 42.12 -3.16
CA ILE A 247 -0.26 41.80 -4.60
C ILE A 247 -1.49 40.92 -4.93
N GLY A 248 -2.00 40.18 -3.95
CA GLY A 248 -3.15 39.30 -4.12
C GLY A 248 -4.47 40.03 -4.37
N THR A 249 -5.28 39.53 -5.30
CA THR A 249 -6.62 40.07 -5.61
C THR A 249 -7.58 40.07 -4.42
N GLN A 250 -7.38 39.15 -3.47
CA GLN A 250 -8.15 39.11 -2.22
C GLN A 250 -7.82 40.29 -1.30
N HIS A 251 -6.56 40.74 -1.27
CA HIS A 251 -6.15 41.90 -0.45
C HIS A 251 -6.75 43.20 -1.00
N LEU A 252 -6.78 43.36 -2.33
CA LEU A 252 -7.37 44.54 -2.97
C LEU A 252 -8.85 44.69 -2.63
N LYS A 253 -9.58 43.57 -2.54
CA LYS A 253 -10.99 43.62 -2.13
C LYS A 253 -11.14 43.99 -0.66
N LEU A 254 -10.33 43.44 0.24
CA LEU A 254 -10.38 43.80 1.67
C LEU A 254 -10.11 45.30 1.90
N LEU A 255 -9.18 45.88 1.14
CA LEU A 255 -8.87 47.32 1.22
C LEU A 255 -9.96 48.20 0.58
N SER A 256 -10.67 47.71 -0.43
CA SER A 256 -11.77 48.46 -1.07
C SER A 256 -13.04 48.60 -0.23
N PHE A 257 -13.13 47.89 0.90
CA PHE A 257 -14.22 47.99 1.87
C PHE A 257 -13.91 48.94 3.06
N GLN A 258 -12.77 49.64 3.03
CA GLN A 258 -12.42 50.73 3.93
C GLN A 258 -12.50 52.07 3.19
#